data_AF-A0A6G9SB21-F1
#
_entry.id   AF-A0A6G9SB21-F1
#
_cell.length_a   1.000
_cell.length_b   1.000
_cell.length_c   1.000
_cell.angle_alpha   90.00
_cell.angle_beta   90.00
_cell.angle_gamma   90.00
#
_symmetry.space_group_name_H-M   'P 1'
#
loop_
_entity.id
_entity.type
_entity.pdbx_description
1 polymer ?
#
loop_
_entity_poly.entity_id
_entity_poly.type
_entity_poly.pdbx_seq_one_letter_code
_entity_poly.pdbx_strand_id
1 'polypeptide(L)'
;MNKKKNSRFDELIDAARSRQQRDNPQLIEDKPTSLSKSTDPEYIRTTIYLPKHLHRKLKAAAAFQERQMSDIMTELVEQWLLSNGGLGTRD
;
A
#
# COMPACT_ATOMS: atom_id res chain seq x y z
N MET A 1 -22.67 42.69 22.32
CA MET A 1 -22.35 42.11 20.99
C MET A 1 -21.61 40.80 21.19
N ASN A 2 -22.29 39.66 20.97
CA ASN A 2 -21.76 38.32 21.21
C ASN A 2 -20.82 37.89 20.08
N LYS A 3 -19.53 37.70 20.37
CA LYS A 3 -18.59 37.06 19.45
C LYS A 3 -18.88 35.56 19.43
N LYS A 4 -19.50 35.07 18.34
CA LYS A 4 -19.68 33.62 18.11
C LYS A 4 -18.29 32.97 18.04
N LYS A 5 -18.08 31.93 18.86
CA LYS A 5 -16.89 31.09 18.81
C LYS A 5 -17.04 30.15 17.61
N ASN A 6 -16.52 30.53 16.45
CA ASN A 6 -16.49 29.63 15.30
C ASN A 6 -15.56 28.46 15.65
N SER A 7 -16.00 27.24 15.37
CA SER A 7 -15.26 26.04 15.73
C SER A 7 -14.01 25.93 14.85
N ARG A 8 -12.90 25.42 15.39
CA ARG A 8 -11.69 25.11 14.61
C ARG A 8 -11.98 24.13 13.48
N PHE A 9 -13.05 23.35 13.63
CA PHE A 9 -13.55 22.46 12.58
C PHE A 9 -14.09 23.25 11.38
N ASP A 10 -14.82 24.34 11.62
CA ASP A 10 -15.39 25.17 10.54
C ASP A 10 -14.28 25.82 9.71
N GLU A 11 -13.21 26.29 10.37
CA GLU A 11 -12.03 26.85 9.70
C GLU A 11 -11.35 25.83 8.77
N LEU A 12 -11.25 24.56 9.21
CA LEU A 12 -10.66 23.49 8.40
C LEU A 12 -11.52 23.13 7.19
N ILE A 13 -12.84 23.08 7.37
CA ILE A 13 -13.79 22.78 6.30
C ILE A 13 -13.80 23.89 5.25
N ASP A 14 -13.77 25.15 5.68
CA ASP A 14 -13.71 26.30 4.76
C ASP A 14 -12.37 26.34 4.01
N ALA A 15 -11.26 26.06 4.72
CA ALA A 15 -9.95 25.96 4.10
C ALA A 15 -9.89 24.84 3.04
N ALA A 16 -10.53 23.69 3.28
CA ALA A 16 -10.60 22.59 2.32
C ALA A 16 -11.44 22.96 1.08
N ARG A 17 -12.58 23.64 1.27
CA ARG A 17 -13.43 24.10 0.16
C ARG A 17 -12.73 25.14 -0.70
N SER A 18 -11.94 26.04 -0.09
CA SER A 18 -11.17 27.06 -0.84
C SER A 18 -10.08 26.49 -1.75
N ARG A 19 -9.57 25.28 -1.47
CA ARG A 19 -8.58 24.59 -2.34
C ARG A 19 -9.22 24.04 -3.60
N GLN A 20 -10.44 23.50 -3.53
CA GLN A 20 -11.12 22.94 -4.70
C GLN A 20 -11.41 23.98 -5.79
N GLN A 21 -11.46 25.26 -5.44
CA GLN A 21 -11.75 26.33 -6.41
C GLN A 21 -10.52 26.83 -7.17
N ARG A 22 -9.29 26.44 -6.78
CA ARG A 22 -8.05 26.86 -7.45
C ARG A 22 -7.50 25.85 -8.45
N ASP A 23 -7.81 24.58 -8.29
CA ASP A 23 -7.35 23.55 -9.21
C ASP A 23 -8.43 23.31 -10.27
N ASN A 24 -8.33 24.03 -11.38
CA ASN A 24 -8.83 23.53 -12.67
C ASN A 24 -7.67 22.70 -13.25
N PRO A 25 -7.61 21.37 -13.04
CA PRO A 25 -6.47 20.59 -13.48
C PRO A 25 -6.49 20.55 -15.00
N GLN A 26 -5.45 21.08 -15.63
CA GLN A 26 -5.18 20.74 -17.03
C GLN A 26 -5.03 19.22 -17.11
N LEU A 27 -5.79 18.59 -18.01
CA LEU A 27 -5.70 17.17 -18.32
C LEU A 27 -4.31 16.90 -18.91
N ILE A 28 -3.34 16.63 -18.04
CA ILE A 28 -2.09 15.99 -18.42
C ILE A 28 -2.46 14.52 -18.63
N GLU A 29 -2.24 14.00 -19.82
CA GLU A 29 -2.36 12.56 -20.09
C GLU A 29 -1.41 11.82 -19.15
N ASP A 30 -1.96 11.24 -18.08
CA ASP A 30 -1.24 10.38 -17.16
C ASP A 30 -0.79 9.13 -17.94
N LYS A 31 0.46 9.18 -18.44
CA LYS A 31 1.21 7.99 -18.83
C LYS A 31 1.08 6.98 -17.68
N PRO A 32 0.67 5.71 -17.91
CA PRO A 32 0.33 4.78 -16.85
C PRO A 32 1.52 4.62 -15.92
N THR A 33 1.44 5.33 -14.80
CA THR A 33 2.43 5.35 -13.74
C THR A 33 2.26 4.01 -13.03
N SER A 34 3.15 3.06 -13.33
CA SER A 34 3.37 1.84 -12.55
C SER A 34 2.07 1.20 -12.04
N LEU A 35 1.48 0.29 -12.84
CA LEU A 35 0.35 -0.50 -12.38
C LEU A 35 0.70 -1.07 -11.00
N SER A 36 0.00 -0.59 -9.98
CA SER A 36 0.14 -1.11 -8.62
C SER A 36 0.05 -2.63 -8.64
N LYS A 37 0.69 -3.35 -7.71
CA LYS A 37 0.60 -4.82 -7.67
C LYS A 37 -0.84 -5.36 -7.62
N SER A 38 -1.81 -4.55 -7.20
CA SER A 38 -3.23 -4.91 -7.23
C SER A 38 -3.89 -4.83 -8.61
N THR A 39 -3.26 -4.16 -9.57
CA THR A 39 -3.74 -3.98 -10.95
C THR A 39 -2.94 -4.76 -11.97
N ASP A 40 -1.85 -5.40 -11.54
CA ASP A 40 -1.04 -6.30 -12.37
C ASP A 40 -1.72 -7.69 -12.43
N PRO A 41 -2.06 -8.21 -13.62
CA PRO A 41 -2.73 -9.50 -13.76
C PRO A 41 -1.88 -10.70 -13.29
N GLU A 42 -0.56 -10.56 -13.20
CA GLU A 42 0.34 -11.63 -12.72
C GLU A 42 0.33 -11.78 -11.18
N TYR A 43 -0.36 -10.89 -10.47
CA TYR A 43 -0.42 -10.90 -9.01
C TYR A 43 -1.81 -11.24 -8.48
N ILE A 44 -1.85 -12.15 -7.49
CA ILE A 44 -3.05 -12.44 -6.70
C ILE A 44 -2.84 -11.95 -5.26
N ARG A 45 -3.83 -11.23 -4.71
CA ARG A 45 -3.78 -10.77 -3.32
C ARG A 45 -4.03 -11.94 -2.36
N THR A 46 -3.03 -12.23 -1.54
CA THR A 46 -3.12 -13.23 -0.47
C THR A 46 -3.13 -12.55 0.89
N THR A 47 -4.12 -12.87 1.74
CA THR A 47 -4.22 -12.36 3.11
C THR A 47 -3.99 -13.49 4.09
N ILE A 48 -3.02 -13.33 4.99
CA ILE A 48 -2.65 -14.33 6.00
C ILE A 48 -2.51 -13.69 7.38
N TYR A 49 -2.73 -14.50 8.42
CA TYR A 49 -2.43 -14.09 9.79
C TYR A 49 -0.98 -14.40 10.13
N LEU A 50 -0.25 -13.40 10.62
CA LEU A 50 1.08 -13.55 11.20
C LEU A 50 1.05 -13.14 12.67
N PRO A 51 1.80 -13.83 13.56
CA PRO A 51 2.02 -13.33 14.91
C PRO A 51 2.56 -11.90 14.90
N LYS A 52 2.06 -11.03 15.80
CA LYS A 52 2.41 -9.59 15.82
C LYS A 52 3.91 -9.34 15.84
N HIS A 53 4.65 -10.14 16.62
CA HIS A 53 6.11 -10.01 16.71
C HIS A 53 6.79 -10.32 15.38
N LEU A 54 6.29 -11.30 14.63
CA LEU A 54 6.83 -11.70 13.33
C LEU A 54 6.55 -10.63 12.27
N HIS A 55 5.31 -10.13 12.21
CA HIS A 55 4.95 -9.02 11.33
C HIS A 55 5.82 -7.77 11.58
N ARG A 56 6.09 -7.43 12.85
CA ARG A 56 6.98 -6.30 13.19
C ARG A 56 8.41 -6.52 12.68
N LYS A 57 8.95 -7.72 12.84
CA LYS A 57 10.29 -8.07 12.33
C LYS A 57 10.33 -8.01 10.80
N LEU A 58 9.33 -8.55 10.11
CA LEU A 58 9.22 -8.48 8.65
C LEU A 58 9.19 -7.03 8.16
N LYS A 59 8.36 -6.18 8.79
CA LYS A 59 8.28 -4.76 8.45
C LYS A 59 9.63 -4.04 8.66
N ALA A 60 10.33 -4.32 9.75
CA ALA A 60 11.64 -3.73 10.03
C ALA A 60 12.70 -4.19 9.01
N ALA A 61 12.71 -5.48 8.66
CA ALA A 61 13.62 -6.04 7.66
C ALA A 61 13.37 -5.43 6.26
N ALA A 62 12.10 -5.30 5.86
CA ALA A 62 11.71 -4.67 4.61
C ALA A 62 12.18 -3.21 4.54
N ALA A 63 12.00 -2.45 5.62
CA ALA A 63 12.47 -1.07 5.70
C ALA A 63 14.00 -0.96 5.64
N PHE A 64 14.72 -1.85 6.34
CA PHE A 64 16.18 -1.87 6.34
C PHE A 64 16.78 -2.22 4.98
N GLN A 65 16.14 -3.13 4.23
CA GLN A 65 16.59 -3.56 2.92
C GLN A 65 16.07 -2.68 1.77
N GLU A 66 15.23 -1.68 2.06
CA GLU A 66 14.52 -0.87 1.04
C GLU A 66 13.69 -1.72 0.07
N ARG A 67 13.05 -2.79 0.58
CA ARG A 67 12.27 -3.75 -0.20
C ARG A 67 10.80 -3.77 0.22
N GLN A 68 9.92 -4.23 -0.67
CA GLN A 68 8.53 -4.49 -0.30
C GLN A 68 8.41 -5.78 0.51
N MET A 69 7.56 -5.79 1.55
CA MET A 69 7.31 -7.01 2.34
C MET A 69 6.78 -8.17 1.47
N SER A 70 6.03 -7.86 0.41
CA SER A 70 5.53 -8.86 -0.53
C SER A 70 6.67 -9.62 -1.20
N ASP A 71 7.79 -8.96 -1.52
CA ASP A 71 8.90 -9.60 -2.26
C ASP A 71 9.62 -10.60 -1.35
N ILE A 72 9.84 -10.20 -0.10
CA ILE A 72 10.40 -11.08 0.93
C ILE A 72 9.48 -12.29 1.16
N MET A 73 8.17 -12.08 1.22
CA MET A 73 7.20 -13.18 1.38
C MET A 73 7.18 -14.12 0.17
N THR A 74 7.25 -13.58 -1.05
CA THR A 74 7.34 -14.39 -2.28
C THR A 74 8.57 -15.29 -2.25
N GLU A 75 9.75 -14.74 -1.98
CA GLU A 75 11.00 -15.52 -1.88
C GLU A 75 10.92 -16.64 -0.83
N LEU A 76 10.38 -16.33 0.35
CA LEU A 76 10.21 -17.34 1.42
C LEU A 76 9.25 -18.46 1.01
N VAL A 77 8.16 -18.13 0.31
CA VAL A 77 7.18 -19.11 -0.17
C VAL A 77 7.79 -19.97 -1.28
N GLU A 78 8.50 -19.38 -2.24
CA GLU A 78 9.22 -20.11 -3.29
C GLU A 78 10.25 -21.07 -2.70
N GLN A 79 11.09 -20.60 -1.77
CA GLN A 79 12.09 -21.44 -1.10
C GLN A 79 11.45 -22.59 -0.31
N TRP A 80 10.34 -22.34 0.38
CA TRP A 80 9.62 -23.37 1.11
C TRP A 80 9.03 -24.42 0.15
N LEU A 81 8.42 -24.00 -0.97
CA LEU A 81 7.88 -24.90 -1.98
C LEU A 81 8.98 -25.76 -2.64
N LEU A 82 10.12 -25.17 -2.96
CA LEU A 82 11.27 -25.89 -3.51
C LEU A 82 11.80 -26.94 -2.52
N SER A 83 11.87 -26.59 -1.24
CA SER A 83 12.38 -27.48 -0.18
C SER A 83 11.41 -28.63 0.15
N ASN A 84 10.10 -28.41 -0.02
CA ASN A 84 9.05 -29.34 0.41
C ASN A 84 8.39 -30.10 -0.75
N GLY A 85 9.03 -30.16 -1.92
CA GLY A 85 8.57 -30.98 -3.05
C GLY A 85 7.39 -30.38 -3.83
N GLY A 86 7.22 -29.06 -3.79
CA GLY A 86 6.22 -28.33 -4.59
C GLY A 86 6.42 -28.41 -6.12
N LEU A 87 7.48 -29.09 -6.57
CA LEU A 87 7.71 -29.50 -7.96
C LEU A 87 8.19 -30.96 -7.99
N GLY A 88 7.40 -31.83 -7.34
CA GLY A 88 7.34 -33.22 -7.76
C GLY A 88 6.66 -33.26 -9.13
N THR A 89 7.46 -33.47 -10.17
CA THR A 89 7.02 -34.16 -11.38
C THR A 89 6.15 -35.34 -10.98
N ARG A 90 4.84 -35.19 -11.12
CA ARG A 90 3.95 -36.33 -11.35
C ARG A 90 3.82 -36.42 -12.87
N ASP A 91 4.27 -37.56 -13.36
CA ASP A 91 4.29 -38.05 -14.74
C ASP A 91 3.18 -37.53 -15.66
#